data_AF-A0A8S4B121-F1
#
_entry.id   AF-A0A8S4B121-F1
#
_cell.length_a   1.000
_cell.length_b   1.000
_cell.length_c   1.000
_cell.angle_alpha   90.00
_cell.angle_beta   90.00
_cell.angle_gamma   90.00
#
_symmetry.space_group_name_H-M   'P 1'
#
loop_
_entity.id
_entity.type
_entity.pdbx_description
1 polymer ?
#
loop_
_entity_poly.entity_id
_entity_poly.type
_entity_poly.pdbx_seq_one_letter_code
_entity_poly.pdbx_strand_id
1 'polypeptide(L)'
;MDCKIKLPRELKAKVMLWTDVSFHDMEVIEKSQSIPDLESALCGVFGVDLPEPKRGVLLELYVETVLFCRQHSFKKEQISALLSIIRSIHEANTETPLNNIEQCVKYSKELLLCHSVRRPPFSVNIFSFQEVESILKYIHNNYLRHYKLYKYIFTPKVKLDLSLTYSGTSDHTVEGSSAPEEEAETDESSVTEQDAASTASTADLKALVEQEVRKQMKLVSGQLDQTIREKEKALQLNGALNSSQPSLKAKK
;
A
#
# COMPACT_ATOMS: atom_id res chain seq x y z
N MET A 1 11.58 -21.19 13.05
CA MET A 1 11.03 -19.96 12.46
C MET A 1 10.04 -19.39 13.47
N ASP A 2 10.47 -18.45 14.31
CA ASP A 2 9.59 -17.79 15.28
C ASP A 2 8.57 -16.92 14.54
N CYS A 3 7.38 -17.45 14.27
CA CYS A 3 6.25 -16.72 13.72
C CYS A 3 5.59 -15.81 14.78
N LYS A 4 6.38 -14.99 15.48
CA LYS A 4 5.83 -13.88 16.27
C LYS A 4 5.53 -12.73 15.31
N ILE A 5 4.26 -12.57 14.94
CA ILE A 5 3.78 -11.38 14.24
C ILE A 5 4.03 -10.19 15.16
N LYS A 6 5.10 -9.43 14.89
CA LYS A 6 5.39 -8.20 15.62
C LYS A 6 4.32 -7.17 15.23
N LEU A 7 3.69 -6.55 16.22
CA LEU A 7 2.81 -5.41 15.94
C LEU A 7 3.65 -4.30 15.28
N PRO A 8 3.17 -3.66 14.20
CA PRO A 8 3.85 -2.52 13.62
C PRO A 8 4.09 -1.43 14.66
N ARG A 9 5.30 -0.85 14.68
CA ARG A 9 5.65 0.23 15.58
C ARG A 9 4.83 1.47 15.28
N GLU A 10 4.51 2.25 16.31
CA GLU A 10 3.96 3.59 16.10
C GLU A 10 5.00 4.47 15.40
N LEU A 11 4.73 4.81 14.15
CA LEU A 11 5.55 5.74 13.38
C LEU A 11 5.42 7.14 13.98
N LYS A 12 6.49 7.61 14.63
CA LYS A 12 6.60 8.97 15.17
C LYS A 12 7.77 9.67 14.50
N ALA A 13 7.48 10.77 13.81
CA ALA A 13 8.51 11.58 13.18
C ALA A 13 9.49 12.11 14.24
N LYS A 14 10.78 11.91 13.98
CA LYS A 14 11.90 12.38 14.79
C LYS A 14 12.89 13.09 13.88
N VAL A 15 13.75 13.91 14.47
CA VAL A 15 14.86 14.53 13.75
C VAL A 15 15.88 13.44 13.40
N MET A 16 16.19 13.31 12.11
CA MET A 16 17.04 12.26 11.51
C MET A 16 18.41 12.78 11.06
N LEU A 17 18.84 13.92 11.61
CA LEU A 17 20.14 14.49 11.29
C LEU A 17 21.24 13.71 12.02
N TRP A 18 22.21 13.18 11.27
CA TRP A 18 23.32 12.37 11.79
C TRP A 18 22.90 11.10 12.55
N THR A 19 21.68 10.59 12.34
CA THR A 19 21.18 9.39 13.03
C THR A 19 21.78 8.11 12.46
N ASP A 20 21.71 7.95 11.15
CA ASP A 20 22.16 6.74 10.46
C ASP A 20 23.47 6.92 9.70
N VAL A 21 23.74 8.15 9.25
CA VAL A 21 24.97 8.51 8.53
C VAL A 21 25.70 9.52 9.39
N SER A 22 26.87 9.18 9.92
CA SER A 22 27.66 10.11 10.73
C SER A 22 28.32 11.18 9.86
N PHE A 23 28.92 12.20 10.51
CA PHE A 23 29.67 13.22 9.80
C PHE A 23 30.84 12.63 9.00
N HIS A 24 31.55 11.65 9.58
CA HIS A 24 32.67 10.99 8.91
C HIS A 24 32.21 10.16 7.71
N ASP A 25 31.10 9.42 7.88
CA ASP A 25 30.50 8.63 6.81
C ASP A 25 30.10 9.50 5.62
N MET A 26 29.59 10.70 5.89
CA MET A 26 29.22 11.64 4.84
C MET A 26 30.44 12.17 4.08
N GLU A 27 31.60 12.33 4.71
CA GLU A 27 32.83 12.65 3.98
C GLU A 27 33.27 11.54 3.03
N VAL A 28 33.08 10.27 3.43
CA VAL A 28 33.37 9.12 2.56
C VAL A 28 32.42 9.13 1.37
N ILE A 29 31.12 9.28 1.61
CA ILE A 29 30.08 9.35 0.58
C ILE A 29 30.33 10.51 -0.40
N GLU A 30 30.77 11.68 0.10
CA GLU A 30 31.06 12.84 -0.74
C GLU A 30 32.29 12.64 -1.64
N LYS A 31 33.31 11.92 -1.14
CA LYS A 31 34.52 11.60 -1.91
C LYS A 31 34.27 10.58 -3.02
N SER A 32 33.26 9.71 -2.89
CA SER A 32 32.94 8.70 -3.90
C SER A 32 32.34 9.31 -5.17
N GLN A 33 33.11 9.39 -6.26
CA GLN A 33 32.62 9.93 -7.54
C GLN A 33 32.00 8.87 -8.45
N SER A 34 32.49 7.63 -8.39
CA SER A 34 31.95 6.53 -9.19
C SER A 34 30.77 5.85 -8.47
N ILE A 35 29.86 5.26 -9.25
CA ILE A 35 28.74 4.46 -8.73
C ILE A 35 29.23 3.27 -7.87
N PRO A 36 30.20 2.43 -8.31
CA PRO A 36 30.63 1.29 -7.49
C PRO A 36 31.33 1.70 -6.19
N ASP A 37 32.09 2.81 -6.20
CA ASP A 37 32.69 3.33 -4.96
C ASP A 37 31.62 3.88 -4.00
N LEU A 38 30.56 4.46 -4.54
CA LEU A 38 29.43 4.95 -3.76
C LEU A 38 28.62 3.79 -3.17
N GLU A 39 28.36 2.73 -3.93
CA GLU A 39 27.72 1.50 -3.44
C GLU A 39 28.53 0.88 -2.30
N SER A 40 29.85 0.77 -2.46
CA SER A 40 30.75 0.23 -1.43
C SER A 40 30.72 1.09 -0.16
N ALA A 41 30.78 2.42 -0.31
CA ALA A 41 30.68 3.35 0.81
C ALA A 41 29.33 3.21 1.53
N LEU A 42 28.21 3.23 0.81
CA LEU A 42 26.88 3.09 1.38
C LEU A 42 26.67 1.74 2.05
N CYS A 43 27.22 0.66 1.49
CA CYS A 43 27.21 -0.67 2.10
C CYS A 43 27.90 -0.67 3.46
N GLY A 44 29.08 -0.04 3.56
CA GLY A 44 29.82 0.11 4.81
C GLY A 44 29.08 0.97 5.85
N VAL A 45 28.51 2.10 5.42
CA VAL A 45 27.82 3.05 6.32
C VAL A 45 26.53 2.46 6.89
N PHE A 46 25.72 1.84 6.05
CA PHE A 46 24.44 1.27 6.50
C PHE A 46 24.56 -0.15 7.06
N GLY A 47 25.74 -0.78 6.96
CA GLY A 47 25.98 -2.14 7.42
C GLY A 47 25.04 -3.14 6.75
N VAL A 48 24.88 -3.04 5.42
CA VAL A 48 23.89 -3.84 4.67
C VAL A 48 24.38 -5.28 4.51
N ASP A 49 24.12 -6.12 5.51
CA ASP A 49 24.36 -7.56 5.44
C ASP A 49 23.09 -8.29 4.99
N LEU A 50 22.81 -8.22 3.68
CA LEU A 50 21.66 -8.88 3.06
C LEU A 50 22.10 -9.78 1.90
N PRO A 51 21.39 -10.91 1.67
CA PRO A 51 21.59 -11.71 0.48
C PRO A 51 21.04 -11.00 -0.76
N GLU A 52 21.60 -11.31 -1.93
CA GLU A 52 21.01 -10.90 -3.20
C GLU A 52 19.65 -11.58 -3.43
N PRO A 53 18.66 -10.91 -4.05
CA PRO A 53 18.71 -9.59 -4.71
C PRO A 53 18.41 -8.40 -3.76
N LYS A 54 18.19 -8.65 -2.46
CA LYS A 54 17.74 -7.61 -1.52
C LYS A 54 18.79 -6.52 -1.33
N ARG A 55 20.06 -6.92 -1.27
CA ARG A 55 21.19 -6.00 -1.13
C ARG A 55 21.28 -5.04 -2.31
N GLY A 56 21.28 -5.53 -3.55
CA GLY A 56 21.35 -4.69 -4.74
C GLY A 56 20.23 -3.65 -4.78
N VAL A 57 18.99 -4.06 -4.57
CA VAL A 57 17.82 -3.16 -4.60
C VAL A 57 17.86 -2.10 -3.50
N LEU A 58 18.37 -2.45 -2.32
CA LEU A 58 18.49 -1.49 -1.22
C LEU A 58 19.63 -0.48 -1.46
N LEU A 59 20.79 -0.95 -1.96
CA LEU A 59 21.90 -0.08 -2.32
C LEU A 59 21.54 0.85 -3.47
N GLU A 60 20.85 0.36 -4.49
CA GLU A 60 20.36 1.16 -5.61
C GLU A 60 19.46 2.30 -5.12
N LEU A 61 18.53 2.03 -4.20
CA LEU A 61 17.71 3.07 -3.56
C LEU A 61 18.54 4.16 -2.87
N TYR A 62 19.60 3.77 -2.15
CA TYR A 62 20.47 4.74 -1.48
C TYR A 62 21.34 5.52 -2.47
N VAL A 63 21.89 4.86 -3.49
CA VAL A 63 22.67 5.49 -4.56
C VAL A 63 21.82 6.53 -5.27
N GLU A 64 20.61 6.17 -5.71
CA GLU A 64 19.68 7.09 -6.36
C GLU A 64 19.36 8.30 -5.47
N THR A 65 19.22 8.09 -4.16
CA THR A 65 18.97 9.18 -3.20
C THR A 65 20.16 10.15 -3.15
N VAL A 66 21.40 9.64 -3.12
CA VAL A 66 22.60 10.48 -3.14
C VAL A 66 22.74 11.22 -4.46
N LEU A 67 22.49 10.55 -5.59
CA LEU A 67 22.55 11.17 -6.91
C LEU A 67 21.53 12.31 -7.05
N PHE A 68 20.30 12.09 -6.58
CA PHE A 68 19.27 13.12 -6.50
C PHE A 68 19.75 14.33 -5.68
N CYS A 69 20.33 14.09 -4.50
CA CYS A 69 20.86 15.17 -3.67
C CYS A 69 21.98 15.96 -4.35
N ARG A 70 22.89 15.27 -5.04
CA ARG A 70 24.00 15.90 -5.80
C ARG A 70 23.46 16.77 -6.93
N GLN A 71 22.45 16.28 -7.66
CA GLN A 71 21.79 17.03 -8.73
C GLN A 71 21.15 18.33 -8.22
N HIS A 72 20.59 18.30 -7.00
CA HIS A 72 19.99 19.47 -6.36
C HIS A 72 20.96 20.28 -5.47
N SER A 73 22.26 19.95 -5.48
CA SER A 73 23.31 20.65 -4.71
C SER A 73 23.03 20.74 -3.20
N PHE A 74 22.50 19.67 -2.61
CA PHE A 74 22.23 19.62 -1.16
C PHE A 74 23.51 19.60 -0.33
N LYS A 75 23.43 20.19 0.86
CA LYS A 75 24.50 20.19 1.87
C LYS A 75 24.65 18.81 2.53
N LYS A 76 25.79 18.58 3.19
CA LYS A 76 26.09 17.31 3.87
C LYS A 76 25.01 16.92 4.90
N GLU A 77 24.55 17.90 5.68
CA GLU A 77 23.48 17.74 6.66
C GLU A 77 22.16 17.29 6.01
N GLN A 78 21.83 17.89 4.87
CA GLN A 78 20.63 17.58 4.09
C GLN A 78 20.71 16.15 3.51
N ILE A 79 21.87 15.74 2.99
CA ILE A 79 22.08 14.40 2.43
C ILE A 79 21.96 13.34 3.54
N SER A 80 22.64 13.52 4.66
CA SER A 80 22.56 12.62 5.83
C SER A 80 21.12 12.48 6.32
N ALA A 81 20.40 13.60 6.46
CA ALA A 81 19.00 13.60 6.88
C ALA A 81 18.09 12.89 5.85
N LEU A 82 18.25 13.16 4.55
CA LEU A 82 17.41 12.55 3.53
C LEU A 82 17.62 11.04 3.42
N LEU A 83 18.88 10.58 3.46
CA LEU A 83 19.18 9.15 3.46
C LEU A 83 18.53 8.44 4.65
N SER A 84 18.61 9.03 5.84
CA SER A 84 17.99 8.52 7.06
C SER A 84 16.46 8.52 6.96
N ILE A 85 15.86 9.55 6.36
CA ILE A 85 14.42 9.62 6.07
C ILE A 85 13.99 8.48 5.12
N ILE A 86 14.72 8.28 4.01
CA ILE A 86 14.42 7.21 3.04
C ILE A 86 14.54 5.83 3.69
N ARG A 87 15.61 5.60 4.47
CA ARG A 87 15.77 4.38 5.26
C ARG A 87 14.57 4.16 6.19
N SER A 88 14.18 5.17 6.96
CA SER A 88 13.08 5.06 7.91
C SER A 88 11.73 4.77 7.22
N ILE A 89 11.47 5.41 6.07
CA ILE A 89 10.29 5.12 5.24
C ILE A 89 10.33 3.67 4.73
N HIS A 90 11.52 3.20 4.31
CA HIS A 90 11.69 1.83 3.84
C HIS A 90 11.46 0.78 4.93
N GLU A 91 12.03 0.99 6.11
CA GLU A 91 11.80 0.15 7.28
C GLU A 91 10.31 0.12 7.66
N ALA A 92 9.63 1.28 7.66
CA ALA A 92 8.19 1.36 7.93
C ALA A 92 7.34 0.60 6.89
N ASN A 93 7.69 0.70 5.60
CA ASN A 93 6.99 -0.03 4.55
C ASN A 93 7.17 -1.55 4.66
N THR A 94 8.36 -2.00 5.08
CA THR A 94 8.74 -3.42 5.12
C THR A 94 8.46 -4.11 6.45
N GLU A 95 8.11 -3.34 7.48
CA GLU A 95 7.72 -3.86 8.80
C GLU A 95 6.49 -4.79 8.75
N THR A 96 5.60 -4.58 7.78
CA THR A 96 4.38 -5.39 7.60
C THR A 96 4.21 -5.86 6.15
N PRO A 97 3.85 -7.13 5.92
CA PRO A 97 3.46 -7.63 4.59
C PRO A 97 2.12 -7.03 4.12
N LEU A 98 1.33 -6.47 5.03
CA LEU A 98 0.05 -5.84 4.70
C LEU A 98 0.25 -4.49 4.01
N ASN A 99 -0.77 -4.03 3.27
CA ASN A 99 -0.74 -2.72 2.65
C ASN A 99 -0.75 -1.60 3.70
N ASN A 100 0.29 -0.77 3.73
CA ASN A 100 0.43 0.38 4.62
C ASN A 100 0.85 1.65 3.87
N ILE A 101 0.55 1.75 2.57
CA ILE A 101 0.96 2.88 1.72
C ILE A 101 0.53 4.24 2.28
N GLU A 102 -0.71 4.36 2.77
CA GLU A 102 -1.23 5.61 3.33
C GLU A 102 -0.46 6.05 4.58
N GLN A 103 -0.05 5.09 5.41
CA GLN A 103 0.79 5.35 6.59
C GLN A 103 2.18 5.81 6.17
N CYS A 104 2.79 5.18 5.17
CA CYS A 104 4.09 5.60 4.62
C CYS A 104 4.03 7.02 3.99
N VAL A 105 2.94 7.35 3.29
CA VAL A 105 2.71 8.69 2.72
C VAL A 105 2.53 9.74 3.82
N LYS A 106 1.78 9.41 4.88
CA LYS A 106 1.62 10.30 6.03
C LYS A 106 2.96 10.50 6.75
N TYR A 107 3.67 9.40 7.00
CA TYR A 107 4.95 9.41 7.70
C TYR A 107 6.02 10.19 6.94
N SER A 108 6.10 10.05 5.61
CA SER A 108 7.04 10.83 4.80
C SER A 108 6.77 12.33 4.88
N LYS A 109 5.50 12.75 4.86
CA LYS A 109 5.11 14.17 5.04
C LYS A 109 5.46 14.68 6.43
N GLU A 110 5.21 13.91 7.48
CA GLU A 110 5.54 14.27 8.86
C GLU A 110 7.05 14.40 9.06
N LEU A 111 7.84 13.45 8.54
CA LEU A 111 9.31 13.52 8.55
C LEU A 111 9.80 14.77 7.82
N LEU A 112 9.30 15.07 6.62
CA LEU A 112 9.72 16.28 5.90
C LEU A 112 9.37 17.55 6.69
N LEU A 113 8.17 17.63 7.28
CA LEU A 113 7.76 18.77 8.09
C LEU A 113 8.70 18.98 9.29
N CYS A 114 9.12 17.90 9.95
CA CYS A 114 10.10 17.92 11.04
C CYS A 114 11.47 18.49 10.63
N HIS A 115 11.82 18.46 9.34
CA HIS A 115 13.10 18.97 8.82
C HIS A 115 12.96 20.31 8.07
N SER A 116 11.75 20.88 8.01
CA SER A 116 11.43 22.14 7.31
C SER A 116 11.15 23.31 8.26
N VAL A 117 10.73 23.01 9.49
CA VAL A 117 10.27 24.02 10.46
C VAL A 117 11.21 24.04 11.66
N ARG A 118 11.54 25.23 12.20
CA ARG A 118 12.39 25.35 13.39
C ARG A 118 11.56 25.35 14.68
N ARG A 119 11.49 24.21 15.38
CA ARG A 119 10.87 24.06 16.72
C ARG A 119 11.69 23.08 17.57
N PRO A 120 12.86 23.46 18.10
CA PRO A 120 13.62 22.61 19.01
C PRO A 120 12.77 22.21 20.24
N PRO A 121 12.86 20.96 20.74
CA PRO A 121 13.69 19.83 20.27
C PRO A 121 13.08 18.98 19.14
N PHE A 122 11.85 19.28 18.69
CA PHE A 122 11.05 18.39 17.83
C PHE A 122 11.32 18.52 16.33
N SER A 123 11.81 19.68 15.89
CA SER A 123 12.04 19.95 14.47
C SER A 123 13.21 20.89 14.23
N VAL A 124 13.88 20.70 13.09
CA VAL A 124 15.04 21.48 12.64
C VAL A 124 14.73 22.06 11.27
N ASN A 125 15.23 23.25 10.97
CA ASN A 125 15.09 23.86 9.65
C ASN A 125 16.35 23.55 8.82
N ILE A 126 16.35 22.40 8.15
CA ILE A 126 17.46 21.91 7.31
C ILE A 126 17.10 22.05 5.82
N PHE A 127 15.82 21.87 5.48
CA PHE A 127 15.32 22.03 4.13
C PHE A 127 14.46 23.30 4.01
N SER A 128 14.71 24.05 2.95
CA SER A 128 13.83 25.11 2.47
C SER A 128 12.56 24.54 1.85
N PHE A 129 11.53 25.38 1.72
CA PHE A 129 10.25 24.98 1.14
C PHE A 129 10.37 24.37 -0.28
N GLN A 130 11.23 24.93 -1.13
CA GLN A 130 11.44 24.45 -2.50
C GLN A 130 12.13 23.07 -2.53
N GLU A 131 13.10 22.86 -1.63
CA GLU A 131 13.79 21.57 -1.49
C GLU A 131 12.81 20.50 -0.99
N VAL A 132 11.95 20.84 -0.03
CA VAL A 132 10.92 19.92 0.50
C VAL A 132 9.95 19.48 -0.58
N GLU A 133 9.49 20.41 -1.43
CA GLU A 133 8.59 20.07 -2.53
C GLU A 133 9.29 19.13 -3.54
N SER A 134 10.56 19.38 -3.83
CA SER A 134 11.38 18.55 -4.71
C SER A 134 11.59 17.14 -4.13
N ILE A 135 11.91 17.06 -2.83
CA ILE A 135 12.08 15.80 -2.12
C ILE A 135 10.76 15.02 -2.07
N LEU A 136 9.63 15.68 -1.80
CA LEU A 136 8.33 15.03 -1.76
C LEU A 136 7.97 14.41 -3.12
N LYS A 137 8.23 15.14 -4.22
CA LYS A 137 8.08 14.62 -5.59
C LYS A 137 9.01 13.44 -5.84
N TYR A 138 10.26 13.53 -5.41
CA TYR A 138 11.25 12.45 -5.53
C TYR A 138 10.79 11.18 -4.80
N ILE A 139 10.38 11.29 -3.53
CA ILE A 139 9.85 10.16 -2.74
C ILE A 139 8.62 9.55 -3.41
N HIS A 140 7.71 10.38 -3.92
CA HIS A 140 6.51 9.87 -4.57
C HIS A 140 6.82 9.08 -5.84
N ASN A 141 7.68 9.62 -6.70
CA ASN A 141 7.94 9.06 -8.02
C ASN A 141 8.91 7.87 -7.98
N ASN A 142 9.94 7.90 -7.15
CA ASN A 142 10.99 6.88 -7.13
C ASN A 142 10.75 5.82 -6.04
N TYR A 143 10.15 6.18 -4.90
CA TYR A 143 9.92 5.21 -3.84
C TYR A 143 8.47 4.69 -3.81
N LEU A 144 7.49 5.58 -3.62
CA LEU A 144 6.10 5.19 -3.39
C LEU A 144 5.45 4.55 -4.62
N ARG A 145 5.81 4.99 -5.83
CA ARG A 145 5.36 4.36 -7.08
C ARG A 145 5.73 2.87 -7.14
N HIS A 146 6.88 2.51 -6.57
CA HIS A 146 7.42 1.16 -6.56
C HIS A 146 7.16 0.42 -5.23
N TYR A 147 6.21 0.90 -4.39
CA TYR A 147 6.00 0.33 -3.04
C TYR A 147 5.73 -1.19 -3.05
N LYS A 148 5.01 -1.69 -4.06
CA LYS A 148 4.68 -3.13 -4.19
C LYS A 148 5.93 -3.98 -4.42
N LEU A 149 6.89 -3.47 -5.19
CA LEU A 149 8.16 -4.14 -5.45
C LEU A 149 8.95 -4.29 -4.16
N TYR A 150 9.11 -3.20 -3.40
CA TYR A 150 9.79 -3.25 -2.10
C TYR A 150 9.08 -4.19 -1.14
N LYS A 151 7.74 -4.18 -1.06
CA LYS A 151 7.03 -5.16 -0.22
C LYS A 151 7.32 -6.58 -0.66
N TYR A 152 7.24 -6.88 -1.95
CA TYR A 152 7.46 -8.23 -2.46
C TYR A 152 8.86 -8.77 -2.11
N ILE A 153 9.90 -7.93 -2.22
CA ILE A 153 11.29 -8.33 -1.98
C ILE A 153 11.61 -8.44 -0.48
N PHE A 154 11.13 -7.49 0.33
CA PHE A 154 11.59 -7.32 1.69
C PHE A 154 10.65 -7.90 2.76
N THR A 155 9.41 -8.26 2.42
CA THR A 155 8.46 -8.84 3.39
C THR A 155 8.34 -10.36 3.26
N PRO A 156 8.10 -11.09 4.36
CA PRO A 156 7.87 -12.53 4.30
C PRO A 156 6.52 -12.84 3.64
N LYS A 157 6.46 -13.92 2.85
CA LYS A 157 5.20 -14.42 2.28
C LYS A 157 4.33 -14.98 3.40
N VAL A 158 3.14 -14.42 3.59
CA VAL A 158 2.13 -14.94 4.53
C VAL A 158 1.19 -15.86 3.76
N LYS A 159 1.06 -17.11 4.19
CA LYS A 159 0.06 -18.06 3.70
C LYS A 159 -1.03 -18.24 4.76
N LEU A 160 -2.28 -18.15 4.36
CA LEU A 160 -3.43 -18.44 5.22
C LEU A 160 -3.94 -19.82 4.83
N ASP A 161 -3.86 -20.76 5.76
CA ASP A 161 -4.48 -22.10 5.62
C ASP A 161 -5.81 -22.08 6.36
N LEU A 162 -6.91 -22.24 5.61
CA LEU A 162 -8.27 -22.15 6.13
C LEU A 162 -8.86 -23.55 6.25
N SER A 163 -9.06 -24.00 7.49
CA SER A 163 -9.90 -25.17 7.77
C SER A 163 -11.30 -24.69 8.14
N LEU A 164 -12.30 -25.11 7.37
CA LEU A 164 -13.71 -24.81 7.61
C LEU A 164 -14.38 -26.06 8.18
N THR A 165 -14.93 -25.96 9.39
CA THR A 165 -15.79 -27.00 9.96
C THR A 165 -17.24 -26.51 9.90
N TYR A 166 -18.09 -27.23 9.17
CA TYR A 166 -19.50 -26.89 9.05
C TYR A 166 -20.30 -27.58 10.16
N SER A 167 -20.86 -26.81 11.10
CA SER A 167 -21.61 -27.33 12.25
C SER A 167 -23.09 -27.63 11.93
N GLY A 168 -23.42 -28.01 10.69
CA GLY A 168 -24.82 -28.07 10.22
C GLY A 168 -25.22 -29.34 9.45
N THR A 169 -24.32 -30.30 9.25
CA THR A 169 -24.71 -31.62 8.76
C THR A 169 -24.82 -32.54 9.97
N SER A 170 -26.04 -32.90 10.35
CA SER A 170 -26.24 -34.12 11.13
C SER A 170 -25.48 -35.26 10.44
N ASP A 171 -24.70 -36.00 11.21
CA ASP A 171 -23.99 -37.19 10.78
C ASP A 171 -24.96 -38.14 10.04
N HIS A 172 -24.91 -38.10 8.72
CA HIS A 172 -25.13 -39.31 7.94
C HIS A 172 -23.73 -39.83 7.63
N THR A 173 -23.29 -40.76 8.49
CA THR A 173 -22.19 -41.66 8.21
C THR A 173 -22.41 -42.29 6.84
N VAL A 174 -21.64 -41.84 5.85
CA VAL A 174 -21.39 -42.63 4.65
C VAL A 174 -20.01 -43.22 4.83
N GLU A 175 -19.97 -44.46 5.32
CA GLU A 175 -18.79 -45.30 5.25
C GLU A 175 -18.39 -45.53 3.79
N GLY A 176 -17.09 -45.45 3.51
CA GLY A 176 -16.46 -45.78 2.23
C GLY A 176 -16.02 -44.51 1.50
N SER A 177 -14.75 -44.29 1.16
CA SER A 177 -13.68 -45.23 0.87
C SER A 177 -12.33 -44.55 1.13
N SER A 178 -11.46 -45.22 1.86
CA SER A 178 -10.05 -44.86 1.99
C SER A 178 -9.29 -45.43 0.79
N ALA A 179 -8.63 -44.59 -0.01
CA ALA A 179 -7.52 -45.00 -0.86
C ALA A 179 -6.68 -43.78 -1.28
N PRO A 180 -5.36 -43.94 -1.46
CA PRO A 180 -4.35 -42.93 -1.11
C PRO A 180 -3.90 -42.06 -2.29
N GLU A 181 -3.24 -40.95 -1.93
CA GLU A 181 -2.49 -40.06 -2.81
C GLU A 181 -1.40 -40.81 -3.61
N GLU A 182 -1.36 -40.59 -4.92
CA GLU A 182 -0.12 -40.61 -5.72
C GLU A 182 -0.11 -39.43 -6.69
N GLU A 183 1.06 -38.81 -6.79
CA GLU A 183 1.39 -37.66 -7.62
C GLU A 183 1.41 -38.02 -9.12
N ALA A 184 0.82 -37.18 -9.98
CA ALA A 184 1.19 -37.08 -11.39
C ALA A 184 0.76 -35.74 -11.99
N GLU A 185 1.74 -34.95 -12.44
CA GLU A 185 1.56 -33.88 -13.43
C GLU A 185 1.11 -34.49 -14.77
N THR A 186 0.14 -33.90 -15.48
CA THR A 186 0.26 -33.44 -16.90
C THR A 186 -1.06 -32.93 -17.50
N ASP A 187 -0.87 -32.06 -18.50
CA ASP A 187 -1.78 -31.35 -19.38
C ASP A 187 -2.85 -32.16 -20.15
N GLU A 188 -3.91 -31.40 -20.49
CA GLU A 188 -4.84 -31.45 -21.62
C GLU A 188 -5.54 -32.73 -22.12
N SER A 189 -6.88 -32.56 -22.23
CA SER A 189 -7.77 -33.01 -23.31
C SER A 189 -8.09 -34.51 -23.45
N SER A 190 -9.29 -34.90 -22.99
CA SER A 190 -10.33 -35.47 -23.88
C SER A 190 -11.64 -35.75 -23.13
N VAL A 191 -12.73 -35.40 -23.81
CA VAL A 191 -14.13 -35.64 -23.46
C VAL A 191 -14.48 -37.10 -23.72
N THR A 192 -15.18 -37.79 -22.80
CA THR A 192 -16.35 -38.62 -23.14
C THR A 192 -17.26 -38.78 -21.91
N GLU A 193 -18.55 -38.76 -22.19
CA GLU A 193 -19.73 -38.73 -21.34
C GLU A 193 -19.92 -39.99 -20.49
N GLN A 194 -20.39 -39.81 -19.25
CA GLN A 194 -21.31 -40.71 -18.53
C GLN A 194 -21.81 -40.01 -17.26
N ASP A 195 -23.08 -39.58 -17.24
CA ASP A 195 -24.10 -40.12 -16.32
C ASP A 195 -25.37 -39.25 -16.31
N ALA A 196 -26.45 -39.86 -16.81
CA ALA A 196 -27.75 -39.25 -17.09
C ALA A 196 -28.74 -39.37 -15.92
N ALA A 197 -28.29 -39.18 -14.67
CA ALA A 197 -29.17 -39.36 -13.49
C ALA A 197 -29.26 -38.17 -12.52
N SER A 198 -28.54 -37.06 -12.74
CA SER A 198 -28.53 -35.89 -11.83
C SER A 198 -29.08 -34.58 -12.43
N THR A 199 -29.55 -34.59 -13.67
CA THR A 199 -29.99 -33.38 -14.40
C THR A 199 -31.36 -32.83 -13.97
N ALA A 200 -32.19 -33.61 -13.27
CA ALA A 200 -33.50 -33.16 -12.82
C ALA A 200 -33.43 -32.18 -11.63
N SER A 201 -32.56 -32.40 -10.64
CA SER A 201 -32.48 -31.55 -9.43
C SER A 201 -31.76 -30.22 -9.66
N THR A 202 -30.84 -30.18 -10.62
CA THR A 202 -30.06 -28.97 -10.94
C THR A 202 -30.86 -27.95 -11.76
N ALA A 203 -31.79 -28.41 -12.60
CA ALA A 203 -32.70 -27.56 -13.37
C ALA A 203 -33.69 -26.81 -12.46
N ASP A 204 -34.26 -27.49 -11.47
CA ASP A 204 -35.19 -26.90 -10.51
C ASP A 204 -34.52 -25.87 -9.60
N LEU A 205 -33.29 -26.14 -9.16
CA LEU A 205 -32.47 -25.18 -8.40
C LEU A 205 -32.12 -23.93 -9.21
N LYS A 206 -31.76 -24.10 -10.48
CA LYS A 206 -31.45 -22.97 -11.37
C LYS A 206 -32.68 -22.09 -11.62
N ALA A 207 -33.85 -22.70 -11.81
CA ALA A 207 -35.10 -21.97 -11.97
C ALA A 207 -35.45 -21.15 -10.72
N LEU A 208 -35.23 -21.70 -9.53
CA LEU A 208 -35.48 -21.02 -8.26
C LEU A 208 -34.52 -19.82 -8.05
N VAL A 209 -33.24 -19.99 -8.37
CA VAL A 209 -32.24 -18.91 -8.31
C VAL A 209 -32.59 -17.78 -9.28
N GLU A 210 -32.94 -18.11 -10.53
CA GLU A 210 -33.32 -17.10 -11.52
C GLU A 210 -34.61 -16.35 -11.14
N GLN A 211 -35.56 -17.02 -10.49
CA GLN A 211 -36.77 -16.38 -9.99
C GLN A 211 -36.47 -15.39 -8.87
N GLU A 212 -35.63 -15.76 -7.90
CA GLU A 212 -35.28 -14.89 -6.78
C GLU A 212 -34.43 -13.70 -7.24
N VAL A 213 -33.47 -13.91 -8.15
CA VAL A 213 -32.69 -12.81 -8.75
C VAL A 213 -33.61 -11.82 -9.48
N ARG A 214 -34.59 -12.31 -10.24
CA ARG A 214 -35.58 -11.43 -10.91
C ARG A 214 -36.43 -10.66 -9.90
N LYS A 215 -36.78 -11.26 -8.76
CA LYS A 215 -37.56 -10.61 -7.71
C LYS A 215 -36.75 -9.50 -7.02
N GLN A 216 -35.49 -9.76 -6.69
CA GLN A 216 -34.58 -8.78 -6.10
C GLN A 216 -34.28 -7.62 -7.07
N MET A 217 -34.08 -7.91 -8.36
CA MET A 217 -33.84 -6.88 -9.38
C MET A 217 -35.02 -5.91 -9.51
N LYS A 218 -36.27 -6.43 -9.46
CA LYS A 218 -37.48 -5.59 -9.48
C LYS A 218 -37.59 -4.71 -8.22
N LEU A 219 -37.24 -5.25 -7.06
CA LEU A 219 -37.26 -4.51 -5.80
C LEU A 219 -36.25 -3.35 -5.82
N VAL A 220 -35.01 -3.63 -6.21
CA VAL A 220 -33.94 -2.63 -6.29
C VAL A 220 -34.24 -1.56 -7.34
N SER A 221 -34.78 -1.94 -8.50
CA SER A 221 -35.22 -0.99 -9.52
C SER A 221 -36.31 -0.05 -9.00
N GLY A 222 -37.30 -0.58 -8.27
CA GLY A 222 -38.35 0.24 -7.67
C GLY A 222 -37.84 1.23 -6.62
N GLN A 223 -36.88 0.79 -5.78
CA GLN A 223 -36.22 1.67 -4.80
C GLN A 223 -35.41 2.79 -5.49
N LEU A 224 -34.71 2.47 -6.57
CA LEU A 224 -33.96 3.44 -7.35
C LEU A 224 -34.89 4.48 -7.98
N ASP A 225 -36.00 4.06 -8.61
CA ASP A 225 -36.99 4.95 -9.21
C ASP A 225 -37.68 5.86 -8.18
N GLN A 226 -37.86 5.36 -6.95
CA GLN A 226 -38.40 6.16 -5.85
C GLN A 226 -37.38 7.21 -5.40
N THR A 227 -36.12 6.83 -5.27
CA THR A 227 -35.01 7.73 -4.89
C THR A 227 -34.80 8.83 -5.94
N ILE A 228 -34.91 8.49 -7.23
CA ILE A 228 -34.82 9.46 -8.34
C ILE A 228 -35.98 10.46 -8.25
N ARG A 229 -37.22 9.98 -8.08
CA ARG A 229 -38.40 10.86 -7.95
C ARG A 229 -38.35 11.77 -6.73
N GLU A 230 -37.83 11.29 -5.61
CA GLU A 230 -37.63 12.11 -4.41
C GLU A 230 -36.59 13.21 -4.62
N LYS A 231 -35.47 12.88 -5.29
CA LYS A 231 -34.44 13.87 -5.64
C LYS A 231 -34.93 14.90 -6.65
N GLU A 232 -35.71 14.50 -7.65
CA GLU A 232 -36.32 15.43 -8.61
C GLU A 232 -37.28 16.40 -7.94
N LYS A 233 -38.12 15.94 -7.01
CA LYS A 233 -39.01 16.80 -6.21
C LYS A 233 -38.21 17.76 -5.32
N ALA A 234 -37.12 17.31 -4.70
CA ALA A 234 -36.26 18.15 -3.88
C ALA A 234 -35.55 19.25 -4.71
N LEU A 235 -35.15 18.93 -5.95
CA LEU A 235 -34.55 19.90 -6.87
C LEU A 235 -35.58 20.95 -7.35
N GLN A 236 -36.82 20.53 -7.63
CA GLN A 236 -37.89 21.47 -8.00
C GLN A 236 -38.25 22.41 -6.83
N LEU A 237 -38.29 21.88 -5.59
CA LEU A 237 -38.56 22.70 -4.39
C LEU A 237 -37.44 23.73 -4.14
N ASN A 238 -36.18 23.32 -4.27
CA ASN A 238 -35.03 24.24 -4.16
C ASN A 238 -35.00 25.29 -5.29
N GLY A 239 -35.43 24.94 -6.50
CA GLY A 239 -35.60 25.90 -7.60
C GLY A 239 -36.65 26.98 -7.31
N ALA A 240 -37.78 26.60 -6.68
CA ALA A 240 -38.86 27.52 -6.31
C ALA A 240 -38.53 28.43 -5.11
N LEU A 241 -37.70 27.94 -4.18
CA LEU A 241 -37.18 28.74 -3.05
C LEU A 241 -36.18 29.80 -3.52
N ASN A 242 -35.34 29.48 -4.51
CA ASN A 242 -34.37 30.42 -5.07
C ASN A 242 -35.02 31.49 -5.98
N SER A 243 -36.18 31.22 -6.58
CA SER A 243 -36.93 32.23 -7.37
C SER A 243 -37.79 33.17 -6.52
N SER A 244 -37.99 32.88 -5.23
CA SER A 244 -38.84 33.65 -4.32
C SER A 244 -38.11 34.62 -3.38
N GLN A 245 -36.79 34.82 -3.53
CA GLN A 245 -36.10 35.91 -2.81
C GLN A 245 -36.41 37.28 -3.45
N PRO A 246 -37.12 38.21 -2.78
CA PRO A 246 -37.38 39.54 -3.31
C PRO A 246 -36.12 40.40 -3.26
N SER A 247 -35.78 41.00 -4.39
CA SER A 247 -34.70 41.99 -4.55
C SER A 247 -35.00 43.28 -3.77
N LEU A 248 -34.73 43.28 -2.46
CA LEU A 248 -34.64 44.50 -1.67
C LEU A 248 -33.22 45.05 -1.73
N LYS A 249 -32.99 46.01 -2.62
CA LYS A 249 -32.26 47.28 -2.36
C LYS A 249 -31.90 48.01 -3.65
N ALA A 250 -32.54 49.16 -3.87
CA ALA A 250 -31.86 50.40 -4.28
C ALA A 250 -32.86 51.58 -4.21
N LYS A 251 -32.88 52.29 -3.09
CA LYS A 251 -33.42 53.66 -3.05
C LYS A 251 -32.64 54.49 -2.03
N LYS A 252 -32.12 55.61 -2.55
CA LYS A 252 -31.35 56.72 -1.95
C LYS A 252 -29.89 56.44 -1.63
#